data_AF-A0A2V9GW95-F1
#
_entry.id   AF-A0A2V9GW95-F1
#
_cell.length_a   1.000
_cell.length_b   1.000
_cell.length_c   1.000
_cell.angle_alpha   90.00
_cell.angle_beta   90.00
_cell.angle_gamma   90.00
#
_symmetry.space_group_name_H-M   'P 1'
#
loop_
_entity.id
_entity.type
_entity.pdbx_description
1 polymer ?
#
loop_
_entity_poly.entity_id
_entity_poly.type
_entity_poly.pdbx_seq_one_letter_code
_entity_poly.pdbx_strand_id
1 'polypeptide(L)' 'MSIINKPPEMVKREYELQEPIAVAVEKYATFIQSTPDHVVNSALKIVIWRDVEFRRWRKQTQADRKDVHTAPKAARA' A
#
# COMPACT_ATOMS: atom_id res chain seq x y z
N MET A 1 -15.24 -4.62 22.40
CA MET A 1 -13.85 -4.45 21.95
C MET A 1 -13.83 -3.26 20.99
N SER A 2 -13.37 -2.10 21.44
CA SER A 2 -13.29 -0.92 20.57
C SER A 2 -12.12 -1.11 19.63
N ILE A 3 -12.38 -1.45 18.37
CA ILE A 3 -11.39 -1.41 17.31
C ILE A 3 -11.07 0.07 17.12
N ILE A 4 -9.98 0.54 17.74
CA ILE A 4 -9.48 1.89 17.53
C ILE A 4 -9.06 1.97 16.07
N ASN A 5 -9.94 2.51 15.23
CA ASN A 5 -9.72 2.71 13.80
C ASN A 5 -8.84 3.95 13.62
N LYS A 6 -7.61 3.89 14.14
CA LYS A 6 -6.65 4.99 14.05
C LYS A 6 -6.36 5.20 12.55
N PRO A 7 -6.47 6.43 12.03
CA PRO A 7 -6.13 6.69 10.64
C PRO A 7 -4.70 6.21 10.36
N PRO A 8 -4.45 5.62 9.18
CA PRO A 8 -3.12 5.13 8.83
C PRO A 8 -2.08 6.23 8.96
N GLU A 9 -0.89 5.87 9.43
CA GLU A 9 0.23 6.79 9.47
C GLU A 9 0.61 7.22 8.05
N MET A 10 0.67 8.53 7.83
CA MET A 10 1.02 9.11 6.53
C MET A 10 2.54 9.18 6.41
N VAL A 11 3.09 8.38 5.51
CA VAL A 11 4.53 8.37 5.20
C VAL A 11 4.79 9.13 3.91
N LYS A 12 5.63 10.17 3.96
CA LYS A 12 6.06 10.91 2.77
C LYS A 12 7.10 10.11 2.00
N ARG A 13 6.90 9.99 0.69
CA ARG A 13 7.84 9.36 -0.25
C ARG A 13 7.87 10.22 -1.51
N GLU A 14 9.07 10.38 -2.06
CA GLU A 14 9.28 11.11 -3.31
C GLU A 14 9.21 10.12 -4.48
N TYR A 15 8.44 10.46 -5.51
CA TYR A 15 8.27 9.67 -6.71
C TYR A 15 8.41 10.57 -7.93
N GLU A 16 9.14 10.09 -8.93
CA GLU A 16 9.21 10.74 -10.22
C GLU A 16 7.96 10.42 -11.02
N LEU A 17 7.30 11.46 -11.52
CA LEU A 17 6.17 11.34 -12.44
C LEU A 17 6.59 11.91 -13.78
N GLN A 18 6.12 11.27 -14.86
CA GLN A 18 6.19 11.91 -16.17
C GLN A 18 5.43 13.22 -16.12
N GLU A 19 5.99 14.28 -16.70
CA GLU A 19 5.38 15.61 -16.74
C GLU A 19 3.90 15.63 -17.15
N PRO A 20 3.45 14.92 -18.22
CA PRO A 20 2.02 14.87 -18.55
C PRO A 20 1.15 14.29 -17.43
N ILE A 21 1.69 13.33 -16.66
CA ILE A 21 0.98 12.70 -15.54
C ILE A 21 0.93 13.67 -14.35
N ALA A 22 2.02 14.36 -14.04
CA ALA A 22 2.06 15.36 -12.98
C ALA A 22 1.00 16.46 -13.21
N VAL A 23 0.96 17.01 -14.43
CA VAL A 23 -0.04 18.01 -14.82
C VAL A 23 -1.47 17.46 -14.73
N ALA A 24 -1.69 16.21 -15.15
CA ALA A 24 -3.00 15.58 -15.04
C ALA A 24 -3.44 15.39 -13.59
N VAL A 25 -2.52 14.98 -12.70
CA VAL A 25 -2.78 14.83 -11.26
C VAL A 25 -3.16 16.16 -10.64
N GLU A 26 -2.45 17.24 -10.94
CA GLU A 26 -2.76 18.58 -10.44
C GLU A 26 -4.15 19.05 -10.89
N LYS A 27 -4.44 18.97 -12.19
CA LYS A 27 -5.76 19.35 -12.74
C LYS A 27 -6.88 18.52 -12.13
N TYR A 28 -6.66 17.22 -11.95
CA TYR A 28 -7.65 16.34 -11.34
C TYR A 28 -7.85 16.67 -9.87
N ALA A 29 -6.78 16.94 -9.11
CA ALA A 29 -6.86 17.36 -7.72
C ALA A 29 -7.68 18.65 -7.59
N THR A 30 -7.45 19.65 -8.45
CA THR A 30 -8.28 20.86 -8.51
C THR A 30 -9.74 20.54 -8.83
N PHE A 31 -10.00 19.68 -9.82
CA PHE A 31 -11.35 19.30 -10.23
C PHE A 31 -12.17 18.67 -9.10
N ILE A 32 -11.55 17.77 -8.32
CA ILE A 32 -12.21 17.11 -7.18
C ILE A 32 -12.07 17.89 -5.86
N GLN A 33 -11.53 19.12 -5.91
CA GLN A 33 -11.25 19.97 -4.74
C GLN A 33 -10.46 19.23 -3.65
N SER A 34 -9.40 18.54 -4.05
CA SER A 34 -8.54 17.74 -3.19
C SER A 34 -7.06 18.03 -3.45
N THR A 35 -6.17 17.26 -2.82
CA THR A 35 -4.72 17.43 -2.97
C THR A 35 -4.13 16.42 -3.96
N PRO A 36 -3.01 16.77 -4.64
CA PRO A 36 -2.26 15.82 -5.47
C PRO A 36 -1.91 14.53 -4.71
N ASP A 37 -1.49 14.65 -3.45
CA ASP A 37 -1.20 13.51 -2.56
C ASP A 37 -2.40 12.56 -2.41
N HIS A 38 -3.60 13.11 -2.25
CA HIS A 38 -4.82 12.31 -2.13
C HIS A 38 -5.14 11.56 -3.42
N VAL A 39 -4.94 12.22 -4.57
CA VAL A 39 -5.12 11.61 -5.89
C VAL A 39 -4.13 10.47 -6.11
N VAL A 40 -2.85 10.71 -5.86
CA VAL A 40 -1.79 9.70 -6.01
C VAL A 40 -2.03 8.51 -5.08
N ASN A 41 -2.34 8.76 -3.81
CA ASN A 41 -2.62 7.70 -2.85
C ASN A 41 -3.85 6.87 -3.26
N SER A 42 -4.91 7.53 -3.74
CA SER A 42 -6.12 6.86 -4.23
C SER A 42 -5.86 6.01 -5.48
N ALA A 43 -5.09 6.54 -6.44
CA ALA A 43 -4.68 5.81 -7.63
C ALA A 43 -3.86 4.57 -7.28
N LEU A 44 -2.86 4.71 -6.41
CA LEU A 44 -2.02 3.60 -5.95
C LEU A 44 -2.85 2.53 -5.21
N LYS A 45 -3.78 2.94 -4.35
CA LYS A 45 -4.71 2.00 -3.69
C LYS A 45 -5.50 1.19 -4.71
N ILE A 46 -6.02 1.84 -5.75
CA ILE A 46 -6.80 1.16 -6.79
C ILE A 46 -5.92 0.18 -7.57
N VAL A 47 -4.73 0.60 -8.01
CA VAL A 47 -3.80 -0.27 -8.76
C VAL A 47 -3.43 -1.50 -7.94
N ILE A 48 -2.97 -1.29 -6.71
CA ILE A 48 -2.57 -2.36 -5.78
C ILE A 48 -3.73 -3.31 -5.45
N TRP A 49 -4.95 -2.77 -5.34
CA TRP A 49 -6.12 -3.56 -5.01
C TRP A 49 -6.69 -4.31 -6.21
N ARG A 50 -6.57 -3.77 -7.44
CA ARG A 50 -7.06 -4.43 -8.65
C ARG A 50 -6.11 -5.53 -9.14
N ASP A 51 -4.80 -5.37 -8.93
CA ASP A 51 -3.81 -6.37 -9.32
C ASP A 51 -4.01 -7.69 -8.56
N VAL A 52 -4.53 -8.70 -9.25
CA VAL A 52 -4.80 -10.03 -8.68
C VAL A 52 -3.51 -10.78 -8.42
N GLU A 53 -2.53 -10.65 -9.31
CA GLU A 53 -1.24 -11.35 -9.21
C GLU A 53 -0.44 -10.81 -8.04
N PHE A 54 -0.34 -9.49 -7.91
CA PHE A 54 0.30 -8.85 -6.77
C PHE A 54 -0.37 -9.25 -5.44
N ARG A 55 -1.70 -9.36 -5.42
CA ARG A 55 -2.41 -9.84 -4.22
C ARG A 55 -2.14 -11.30 -3.90
N ARG A 56 -2.05 -12.18 -4.91
CA ARG A 56 -1.71 -13.60 -4.74
C ARG A 56 -0.29 -13.73 -4.21
N TRP A 57 0.67 -13.05 -4.83
CA TRP A 57 2.06 -13.00 -4.39
C TRP A 57 2.17 -12.50 -2.94
N ARG A 58 1.49 -11.39 -2.58
CA ARG A 58 1.50 -10.89 -1.20
C ARG A 58 1.01 -11.93 -0.18
N LYS A 59 -0.02 -12.70 -0.53
CA LYS A 59 -0.55 -13.76 0.35
C LYS A 59 0.43 -14.91 0.52
N GLN A 60 1.09 -15.33 -0.57
CA GLN A 60 2.10 -16.39 -0.53
C GLN A 60 3.31 -15.97 0.32
N THR A 61 3.84 -14.77 0.11
CA THR A 61 4.98 -14.24 0.89
C THR A 61 4.65 -14.04 2.37
N GLN A 62 3.39 -13.73 2.72
CA GLN A 62 2.97 -13.64 4.12
C GLN A 62 2.78 -15.01 4.79
N ALA A 63 2.39 -16.04 4.03
CA ALA A 63 2.31 -17.42 4.53
C ALA A 63 3.73 -17.97 4.79
N ASP A 64 4.63 -17.80 3.82
CA ASP A 64 6.03 -18.25 3.91
C ASP A 64 6.77 -17.61 5.12
N ARG A 65 6.52 -16.33 5.39
CA ARG A 65 7.05 -15.65 6.59
C ARG A 65 6.47 -16.14 7.91
N LYS A 66 5.25 -16.69 7.92
CA LYS A 66 4.65 -17.27 9.13
C LYS A 66 5.25 -18.64 9.44
N ASP A 67 5.52 -19.45 8.41
CA ASP A 67 6.12 -20.78 8.57
C ASP A 67 7.54 -20.73 9.15
N VAL A 68 8.32 -19.69 8.80
CA VAL A 68 9.66 -19.46 9.38
C VAL A 68 9.62 -19.12 10.89
N HIS A 69 8.51 -18.54 11.39
CA HIS A 69 8.39 -18.15 12.80
C HIS A 69 7.76 -19.23 13.69
N THR A 70 7.31 -20.35 13.12
CA THR A 70 6.77 -21.52 13.84
C THR A 70 7.68 -22.74 13.80
N ALA A 71 8.97 -22.58 13.50
CA ALA A 71 9.94 -23.65 13.73
C ALA A 71 10.03 -23.93 15.24
N PRO A 72 9.69 -25.14 15.72
CA PRO A 72 9.74 -25.45 17.14
C PRO A 72 11.20 -25.40 17.59
N LYS A 73 11.45 -24.72 18.70
CA LYS A 73 12.71 -24.76 19.44
C LYS A 73 12.86 -26.18 19.99
N ALA A 74 13.27 -27.11 19.13
CA ALA A 74 13.56 -28.49 19.52
C ALA A 74 14.83 -28.47 20.38
N ALA A 75 14.64 -28.99 21.60
CA ALA A 75 15.64 -29.21 22.61
C ALA A 75 16.93 -29.83 22.05
N ARG A 76 18.08 -29.33 22.53
CA ARG A 76 19.29 -30.15 22.62
C ARG A 76 19.59 -30.36 24.10
N ALA A 77 19.55 -31.65 24.45
CA ALA A 77 20.04 -32.25 25.68
C ALA A 77 21.56 -32.17 25.78
#